data_AF-E5Y510-F1
#
_entry.id   AF-E5Y510-F1
#
_cell.length_a   1.000
_cell.length_b   1.000
_cell.length_c   1.000
_cell.angle_alpha   90.00
_cell.angle_beta   90.00
_cell.angle_gamma   90.00
#
_symmetry.space_group_name_H-M   'P 1'
#
loop_
_entity.id
_entity.type
_entity.pdbx_description
1 polymer ?
#
loop_
_entity_poly.entity_id
_entity_poly.type
_entity_poly.pdbx_seq_one_letter_code
_entity_poly.pdbx_strand_id
1 'polypeptide(L)'
;MLDQQKISLGRVRQAYRLTSNEVETVIQALWPHAVFPSELWRRAHEAYWKDFADSNQTVYNIESPTLPQPCLSDKRIHTYLFGCDIMDFFKKLSWNIHANALELGLKYILEETYDEIGNIFPEEREFLFHSLKRLETEDFFDQYSPDSPSFENPISIPASSYHFISHIFVDTILVSRYDTIRFLRNYPLHKEVKGITRALVESILKSMPPENISPESSQVQTEQPAVEEAEDGKLMFRIPSTVWRGKPDHAVYDGMKDTYPLPVIAYVLFYWCSADKPETGHKTQIGRKTQLGRLFTEKEYSDPKSYRNLMNRLLEEADAYTIIQG
;
A
#
# COMPACT_ATOMS: atom_id res chain seq x y z
N MET A 1 16.58 8.94 21.36
CA MET A 1 15.52 9.86 20.89
C MET A 1 15.52 9.96 19.36
N LEU A 2 15.59 8.84 18.65
CA LEU A 2 15.46 8.82 17.19
C LEU A 2 13.99 8.57 16.83
N ASP A 3 13.54 9.10 15.70
CA ASP A 3 12.58 8.41 14.82
C ASP A 3 11.06 8.67 14.96
N GLN A 4 10.61 9.64 15.75
CA GLN A 4 9.17 9.97 15.83
C GLN A 4 8.57 10.56 14.53
N GLN A 5 9.37 10.84 13.50
CA GLN A 5 8.87 11.38 12.23
C GLN A 5 8.72 10.34 11.13
N LYS A 6 9.36 9.17 11.22
CA LYS A 6 9.25 8.15 10.16
C LYS A 6 8.22 7.09 10.54
N ILE A 7 7.62 6.48 9.54
CA ILE A 7 6.68 5.37 9.70
C ILE A 7 6.74 4.44 8.49
N SER A 8 6.54 3.15 8.71
CA SER A 8 6.43 2.15 7.63
C SER A 8 5.13 2.33 6.85
N LEU A 9 5.21 2.11 5.53
CA LEU A 9 4.03 2.13 4.68
C LEU A 9 3.04 1.01 5.02
N GLY A 10 3.50 -0.12 5.57
CA GLY A 10 2.62 -1.17 6.09
C GLY A 10 1.65 -0.64 7.15
N ARG A 11 2.15 0.15 8.12
CA ARG A 11 1.32 0.81 9.14
C ARG A 11 0.39 1.85 8.54
N VAL A 12 0.87 2.68 7.62
CA VAL A 12 0.03 3.68 6.91
C VAL A 12 -1.10 2.98 6.15
N ARG A 13 -0.77 1.93 5.40
CA ARG A 13 -1.70 1.12 4.63
C ARG A 13 -2.75 0.49 5.54
N GLN A 14 -2.38 -0.04 6.70
CA GLN A 14 -3.31 -0.59 7.67
C GLN A 14 -4.22 0.49 8.30
N ALA A 15 -3.66 1.66 8.61
CA ALA A 15 -4.38 2.76 9.24
C ALA A 15 -5.44 3.38 8.32
N TYR A 16 -5.11 3.57 7.05
CA TYR A 16 -5.94 4.22 6.04
C TYR A 16 -6.60 3.25 5.05
N ARG A 17 -6.42 1.93 5.22
CA ARG A 17 -6.90 0.88 4.31
C ARG A 17 -6.54 1.11 2.83
N LEU A 18 -5.31 1.55 2.58
CA LEU A 18 -4.85 1.84 1.23
C LEU A 18 -4.72 0.57 0.39
N THR A 19 -5.11 0.67 -0.88
CA THR A 19 -4.82 -0.35 -1.89
C THR A 19 -3.36 -0.28 -2.33
N SER A 20 -2.84 -1.34 -2.96
CA SER A 20 -1.45 -1.36 -3.45
C SER A 20 -1.14 -0.21 -4.41
N ASN A 21 -2.11 0.18 -5.26
CA ASN A 21 -1.95 1.29 -6.20
C ASN A 21 -1.88 2.65 -5.48
N GLU A 22 -2.62 2.82 -4.39
CA GLU A 22 -2.60 4.04 -3.59
C GLU A 22 -1.31 4.15 -2.79
N VAL A 23 -0.80 3.04 -2.25
CA VAL A 23 0.52 3.01 -1.63
C VAL A 23 1.60 3.43 -2.62
N GLU A 24 1.56 2.89 -3.85
CA GLU A 24 2.49 3.31 -4.90
C GLU A 24 2.34 4.81 -5.24
N THR A 25 1.11 5.32 -5.27
CA THR A 25 0.84 6.75 -5.49
C THR A 25 1.45 7.62 -4.38
N VAL A 26 1.33 7.20 -3.12
CA VAL A 26 1.96 7.87 -1.97
C VAL A 26 3.48 7.88 -2.12
N ILE A 27 4.07 6.74 -2.51
CA ILE A 27 5.52 6.64 -2.73
C ILE A 27 5.97 7.63 -3.81
N GLN A 28 5.34 7.60 -4.98
CA GLN A 28 5.75 8.45 -6.09
C GLN A 28 5.52 9.94 -5.82
N ALA A 29 4.49 10.30 -5.05
CA ALA A 29 4.21 11.69 -4.69
C ALA A 29 5.19 12.27 -3.67
N LEU A 30 5.72 11.43 -2.78
CA LEU A 30 6.63 11.83 -1.69
C LEU A 30 8.11 11.63 -2.04
N TRP A 31 8.40 10.92 -3.13
CA TRP A 31 9.75 10.71 -3.64
C TRP A 31 10.38 12.02 -4.15
N PRO A 32 11.69 12.27 -3.94
CA PRO A 32 12.66 11.49 -3.16
C PRO A 32 12.81 11.93 -1.70
N HIS A 33 12.15 13.02 -1.29
CA HIS A 33 12.51 13.72 -0.05
C HIS A 33 11.84 13.18 1.21
N ALA A 34 10.69 12.53 1.08
CA ALA A 34 9.90 12.01 2.20
C ALA A 34 9.75 10.47 2.16
N VAL A 35 10.56 9.78 1.34
CA VAL A 35 10.55 8.33 1.16
C VAL A 35 11.97 7.77 1.40
N PHE A 36 12.07 6.73 2.21
CA PHE A 36 13.34 6.14 2.65
C PHE A 36 13.32 4.61 2.47
N PRO A 37 13.51 4.11 1.23
CA PRO A 37 13.32 2.70 0.89
C PRO A 37 14.25 1.73 1.64
N SER A 38 15.53 2.11 1.77
CA SER A 38 16.54 1.24 2.39
C SER A 38 16.72 1.45 3.89
N GLU A 39 16.02 2.42 4.50
CA GLU A 39 16.30 2.86 5.87
C GLU A 39 15.98 1.79 6.92
N LEU A 40 14.81 1.12 6.82
CA LEU A 40 14.44 0.06 7.77
C LEU A 40 15.38 -1.13 7.66
N TRP A 41 15.69 -1.53 6.42
CA TRP A 41 16.65 -2.60 6.12
C TRP A 41 18.07 -2.27 6.59
N ARG A 42 18.50 -1.00 6.47
CA ARG A 42 19.79 -0.55 7.00
C ARG A 42 19.86 -0.67 8.52
N ARG A 43 18.79 -0.30 9.24
CA ARG A 43 18.75 -0.43 10.69
C ARG A 43 18.79 -1.89 11.13
N ALA A 44 18.07 -2.77 10.43
CA ALA A 44 18.13 -4.20 10.68
C ALA A 44 19.55 -4.74 10.43
N HIS A 45 20.17 -4.33 9.32
CA HIS A 45 21.53 -4.70 9.00
C HIS A 45 22.52 -4.25 10.08
N GLU A 46 22.50 -2.98 10.47
CA GLU A 46 23.39 -2.42 11.49
C GLU A 46 23.19 -3.05 12.87
N ALA A 47 21.96 -3.37 13.26
CA ALA A 47 21.66 -3.87 14.60
C ALA A 47 21.79 -5.39 14.76
N TYR A 48 21.59 -6.16 13.68
CA TYR A 48 21.47 -7.63 13.78
C TYR A 48 22.43 -8.41 12.89
N TRP A 49 22.92 -7.85 11.77
CA TRP A 49 23.61 -8.61 10.73
C TRP A 49 25.07 -8.20 10.53
N LYS A 50 25.37 -6.91 10.67
CA LYS A 50 26.65 -6.30 10.31
C LYS A 50 27.83 -6.98 11.02
N ASP A 51 27.75 -7.13 12.35
CA ASP A 51 28.85 -7.68 13.14
C ASP A 51 29.19 -9.12 12.73
N PHE A 52 28.19 -9.92 12.37
CA PHE A 52 28.41 -11.28 11.86
C PHE A 52 29.04 -11.27 10.47
N ALA A 53 28.54 -10.42 9.57
CA ALA A 53 29.06 -10.31 8.21
C ALA A 53 30.52 -9.80 8.19
N ASP A 54 30.83 -8.79 9.02
CA ASP A 54 32.18 -8.23 9.16
C ASP A 54 33.15 -9.25 9.78
N SER A 55 32.68 -10.05 10.75
CA SER A 55 33.46 -11.14 11.32
C SER A 55 33.80 -12.20 10.26
N ASN A 56 32.83 -12.61 9.45
CA ASN A 56 33.05 -13.65 8.45
C ASN A 56 33.87 -13.16 7.25
N GLN A 57 33.76 -11.89 6.88
CA GLN A 57 34.69 -11.25 5.96
C GLN A 57 36.14 -11.32 6.48
N THR A 58 36.34 -11.06 7.77
CA THR A 58 37.68 -11.03 8.38
C THR A 58 38.29 -12.43 8.52
N VAL A 59 37.49 -13.41 8.93
CA VAL A 59 37.96 -14.77 9.24
C VAL A 59 38.04 -15.65 8.00
N TYR A 60 37.04 -15.57 7.12
CA TYR A 60 36.87 -16.48 5.99
C TYR A 60 37.03 -15.80 4.62
N ASN A 61 37.26 -14.47 4.59
CA ASN A 61 37.33 -13.68 3.36
C ASN A 61 36.07 -13.80 2.47
N ILE A 62 34.91 -13.99 3.10
CA ILE A 62 33.61 -14.04 2.43
C ILE A 62 33.11 -12.61 2.22
N GLU A 63 32.86 -12.22 0.97
CA GLU A 63 32.39 -10.88 0.63
C GLU A 63 31.02 -10.58 1.25
N SER A 64 30.95 -9.49 2.04
CA SER A 64 29.70 -9.02 2.61
C SER A 64 28.80 -8.36 1.55
N PRO A 65 27.52 -8.78 1.41
CA PRO A 65 26.64 -8.19 0.41
C PRO A 65 26.34 -6.72 0.74
N THR A 66 26.42 -5.86 -0.27
CA THR A 66 26.09 -4.44 -0.10
C THR A 66 24.57 -4.23 -0.10
N LEU A 67 24.07 -3.46 0.88
CA LEU A 67 22.65 -3.10 0.94
C LEU A 67 22.29 -2.18 -0.26
N PRO A 68 21.26 -2.53 -1.07
CA PRO A 68 20.80 -1.72 -2.19
C PRO A 68 20.45 -0.29 -1.76
N GLN A 69 20.85 0.70 -2.56
CA GLN A 69 20.50 2.11 -2.37
C GLN A 69 19.80 2.64 -3.61
N PRO A 70 18.69 3.38 -3.46
CA PRO A 70 17.98 3.93 -4.60
C PRO A 70 18.73 5.13 -5.19
N CYS A 71 18.64 5.32 -6.51
CA CYS A 71 19.19 6.50 -7.18
C CYS A 71 18.29 7.71 -6.91
N LEU A 72 18.74 8.63 -6.03
CA LEU A 72 17.98 9.83 -5.67
C LEU A 72 17.80 10.84 -6.83
N SER A 73 18.57 10.68 -7.91
CA SER A 73 18.45 11.51 -9.12
C SER A 73 17.28 11.08 -10.00
N ASP A 74 16.72 9.88 -9.77
CA ASP A 74 15.63 9.37 -10.59
C ASP A 74 14.32 10.07 -10.25
N LYS A 75 13.53 10.38 -11.29
CA LYS A 75 12.23 11.03 -11.14
C LYS A 75 11.19 10.16 -10.42
N ARG A 76 11.40 8.85 -10.39
CA ARG A 76 10.51 7.83 -9.83
C ARG A 76 11.32 6.65 -9.34
N ILE A 77 10.80 5.96 -8.34
CA ILE A 77 11.38 4.71 -7.84
C ILE A 77 10.58 3.51 -8.37
N HIS A 78 11.24 2.47 -8.86
CA HIS A 78 10.58 1.21 -9.24
C HIS A 78 10.56 0.26 -8.05
N THR A 79 9.53 0.39 -7.21
CA THR A 79 9.43 -0.29 -5.90
C THR A 79 9.54 -1.81 -5.99
N TYR A 80 8.91 -2.43 -7.00
CA TYR A 80 9.00 -3.87 -7.22
C TYR A 80 10.41 -4.34 -7.57
N LEU A 81 11.08 -3.67 -8.51
CA LEU A 81 12.46 -4.03 -8.92
C LEU A 81 13.42 -3.86 -7.74
N PHE A 82 13.27 -2.77 -7.00
CA PHE A 82 14.07 -2.53 -5.80
C PHE A 82 13.79 -3.57 -4.70
N GLY A 83 12.56 -4.06 -4.59
CA GLY A 83 12.21 -5.19 -3.72
C GLY A 83 12.90 -6.49 -4.13
N CYS A 84 13.10 -6.73 -5.43
CA CYS A 84 13.92 -7.85 -5.92
C CYS A 84 15.40 -7.68 -5.53
N ASP A 85 15.96 -6.47 -5.62
CA ASP A 85 17.34 -6.20 -5.19
C ASP A 85 17.53 -6.48 -3.69
N ILE A 86 16.54 -6.11 -2.87
CA ILE A 86 16.52 -6.37 -1.42
C ILE A 86 16.40 -7.87 -1.13
N MET A 87 15.57 -8.60 -1.87
CA MET A 87 15.49 -10.05 -1.79
C MET A 87 16.83 -10.70 -2.12
N ASP A 88 17.50 -10.26 -3.18
CA ASP A 88 18.81 -10.78 -3.58
C ASP A 88 19.91 -10.46 -2.56
N PHE A 89 19.86 -9.27 -1.97
CA PHE A 89 20.71 -8.90 -0.83
C PHE A 89 20.49 -9.85 0.35
N PHE A 90 19.25 -10.07 0.77
CA PHE A 90 18.92 -10.94 1.91
C PHE A 90 19.34 -12.39 1.64
N LYS A 91 19.13 -12.88 0.42
CA LYS A 91 19.58 -14.21 -0.02
C LYS A 91 21.10 -14.34 0.03
N LYS A 92 21.86 -13.34 -0.42
CA LYS A 92 23.33 -13.38 -0.33
C LYS A 92 23.79 -13.36 1.12
N LEU A 93 23.13 -12.54 1.94
CA LEU A 93 23.42 -12.44 3.37
C LEU A 93 23.16 -13.77 4.08
N SER A 94 22.14 -14.52 3.67
CA SER A 94 21.84 -15.81 4.29
C SER A 94 22.87 -16.91 4.08
N TRP A 95 23.77 -16.75 3.09
CA TRP A 95 24.93 -17.63 2.92
C TRP A 95 26.15 -17.17 3.73
N ASN A 96 26.11 -15.93 4.25
CA ASN A 96 27.23 -15.35 4.97
C ASN A 96 27.05 -15.42 6.48
N ILE A 97 25.83 -15.33 7.02
CA ILE A 97 25.61 -15.25 8.48
C ILE A 97 24.64 -16.32 8.98
N HIS A 98 24.60 -16.52 10.29
CA HIS A 98 23.76 -17.54 10.90
C HIS A 98 22.25 -17.26 10.79
N ALA A 99 21.47 -18.32 10.59
CA ALA A 99 20.01 -18.35 10.46
C ALA A 99 19.30 -17.62 11.60
N ASN A 100 19.77 -17.79 12.84
CA ASN A 100 19.20 -17.13 14.00
C ASN A 100 19.36 -15.59 13.94
N ALA A 101 20.51 -15.08 13.51
CA ALA A 101 20.73 -13.64 13.36
C ALA A 101 19.87 -13.06 12.23
N LEU A 102 19.73 -13.80 11.11
CA LEU A 102 18.83 -13.44 10.01
C LEU A 102 17.38 -13.36 10.47
N GLU A 103 16.93 -14.37 11.21
CA GLU A 103 15.57 -14.46 11.72
C GLU A 103 15.24 -13.31 12.66
N LEU A 104 16.16 -12.95 13.56
CA LEU A 104 16.00 -11.81 14.47
C LEU A 104 15.91 -10.48 13.72
N GLY A 105 16.77 -10.24 12.73
CA GLY A 105 16.71 -9.02 11.93
C GLY A 105 15.44 -8.92 11.08
N LEU A 106 15.00 -10.03 10.49
CA LEU A 106 13.73 -10.06 9.74
C LEU A 106 12.53 -9.83 10.67
N LYS A 107 12.54 -10.46 11.86
CA LYS A 107 11.51 -10.25 12.88
C LYS A 107 11.42 -8.77 13.27
N TYR A 108 12.55 -8.10 13.49
CA TYR A 108 12.60 -6.67 13.75
C TYR A 108 11.94 -5.85 12.62
N ILE A 109 12.26 -6.15 11.35
CA ILE A 109 11.64 -5.48 10.19
C ILE A 109 10.11 -5.66 10.21
N LEU A 110 9.64 -6.89 10.46
CA LEU A 110 8.21 -7.19 10.50
C LEU A 110 7.50 -6.48 11.65
N GLU A 111 8.07 -6.47 12.85
CA GLU A 111 7.51 -5.77 14.03
C GLU A 111 7.47 -4.25 13.82
N GLU A 112 8.43 -3.70 13.07
CA GLU A 112 8.40 -2.28 12.68
C GLU A 112 7.48 -1.97 11.48
N THR A 113 6.98 -2.99 10.79
CA THR A 113 6.11 -2.85 9.61
C THR A 113 4.64 -3.13 9.90
N TYR A 114 4.35 -4.09 10.77
CA TYR A 114 3.00 -4.61 11.01
C TYR A 114 2.68 -4.66 12.51
N ASP A 115 1.41 -4.50 12.89
CA ASP A 115 0.97 -4.73 14.27
C ASP A 115 0.95 -6.24 14.62
N GLU A 116 0.60 -7.09 13.66
CA GLU A 116 0.50 -8.54 13.81
C GLU A 116 1.37 -9.26 12.79
N ILE A 117 2.52 -9.78 13.22
CA ILE A 117 3.50 -10.43 12.33
C ILE A 117 3.18 -11.91 12.04
N GLY A 118 2.27 -12.52 12.79
CA GLY A 118 1.99 -13.96 12.72
C GLY A 118 1.47 -14.39 11.35
N ASN A 119 0.65 -13.56 10.72
CA ASN A 119 -0.04 -13.87 9.47
C ASN A 119 0.77 -13.49 8.20
N ILE A 120 1.98 -12.94 8.37
CA ILE A 120 2.79 -12.47 7.24
C ILE A 120 3.63 -13.63 6.72
N PHE A 121 3.19 -14.31 5.65
CA PHE A 121 3.92 -15.43 5.02
C PHE A 121 4.49 -16.45 6.04
N PRO A 122 3.64 -17.04 6.91
CA PRO A 122 4.13 -17.92 7.97
C PRO A 122 4.80 -19.17 7.41
N GLU A 123 4.21 -19.80 6.38
CA GLU A 123 4.74 -21.02 5.79
C GLU A 123 6.08 -20.79 5.08
N GLU A 124 6.20 -19.71 4.29
CA GLU A 124 7.45 -19.41 3.58
C GLU A 124 8.58 -19.04 4.54
N ARG A 125 8.28 -18.30 5.61
CA ARG A 125 9.26 -17.99 6.64
C ARG A 125 9.71 -19.24 7.39
N GLU A 126 8.76 -20.07 7.83
CA GLU A 126 9.07 -21.31 8.53
C GLU A 126 9.92 -22.23 7.66
N PHE A 127 9.52 -22.44 6.40
CA PHE A 127 10.30 -23.23 5.45
C PHE A 127 11.72 -22.69 5.27
N LEU A 128 11.87 -21.37 5.06
CA LEU A 128 13.17 -20.75 4.84
C LEU A 128 14.09 -20.93 6.05
N PHE A 129 13.65 -20.54 7.25
CA PHE A 129 14.51 -20.60 8.44
C PHE A 129 14.75 -22.03 8.94
N HIS A 130 13.78 -22.93 8.78
CA HIS A 130 14.00 -24.34 9.04
C HIS A 130 15.07 -24.92 8.11
N SER A 131 15.02 -24.58 6.81
CA SER A 131 16.01 -25.04 5.84
C SER A 131 17.39 -24.44 6.07
N LEU A 132 17.48 -23.15 6.40
CA LEU A 132 18.75 -22.49 6.74
C LEU A 132 19.40 -23.11 7.99
N LYS A 133 18.62 -23.35 9.06
CA LYS A 133 19.14 -23.99 10.28
C LYS A 133 19.64 -25.41 10.01
N ARG A 134 18.95 -26.17 9.16
CA ARG A 134 19.41 -27.50 8.75
C ARG A 134 20.73 -27.46 7.99
N LEU A 135 20.89 -26.51 7.06
CA LEU A 135 22.14 -26.32 6.31
C LEU A 135 23.33 -25.99 7.21
N GLU A 136 23.12 -25.37 8.36
CA GLU A 136 24.19 -25.08 9.32
C GLU A 136 24.65 -26.31 10.11
N THR A 137 23.77 -27.29 10.29
CA THR A 137 24.02 -28.46 11.15
C THR A 137 24.40 -29.72 10.38
N GLU A 138 23.96 -29.87 9.13
CA GLU A 138 24.21 -31.06 8.32
C GLU A 138 25.49 -30.88 7.50
N ASP A 139 26.44 -31.83 7.61
CA ASP A 139 27.62 -31.84 6.75
C ASP A 139 27.19 -32.06 5.29
N PHE A 140 27.69 -31.20 4.39
CA PHE A 140 27.37 -31.25 2.97
C PHE A 140 27.72 -32.61 2.34
N PHE A 141 28.80 -33.24 2.80
CA PHE A 141 29.22 -34.56 2.29
C PHE A 141 28.31 -35.69 2.77
N ASP A 142 27.73 -35.56 3.97
CA ASP A 142 26.84 -36.57 4.54
C ASP A 142 25.48 -36.59 3.84
N GLN A 143 25.02 -35.47 3.27
CA GLN A 143 23.73 -35.39 2.56
C GLN A 143 23.67 -36.26 1.29
N TYR A 144 24.82 -36.55 0.68
CA TYR A 144 24.92 -37.37 -0.54
C TYR A 144 25.39 -38.81 -0.26
N SER A 145 25.53 -39.19 1.01
CA SER A 145 25.81 -40.57 1.39
C SER A 145 24.57 -41.45 1.16
N PRO A 146 24.69 -42.65 0.56
CA PRO A 146 23.56 -43.56 0.35
C PRO A 146 22.84 -43.96 1.65
N ASP A 147 23.54 -43.90 2.78
CA ASP A 147 23.03 -44.25 4.11
C ASP A 147 22.37 -43.04 4.82
N SER A 148 22.39 -41.87 4.21
CA SER A 148 21.83 -40.65 4.80
C SER A 148 20.32 -40.57 4.61
N PRO A 149 19.54 -40.22 5.66
CA PRO A 149 18.11 -39.97 5.52
C PRO A 149 17.80 -38.79 4.59
N SER A 150 18.80 -37.97 4.25
CA SER A 150 18.69 -36.82 3.36
C SER A 150 19.08 -37.14 1.91
N PHE A 151 19.54 -38.35 1.60
CA PHE A 151 19.95 -38.76 0.25
C PHE A 151 18.81 -38.65 -0.78
N GLU A 152 17.58 -38.99 -0.39
CA GLU A 152 16.40 -38.88 -1.27
C GLU A 152 15.92 -37.42 -1.43
N ASN A 153 16.20 -36.54 -0.45
CA ASN A 153 15.78 -35.15 -0.43
C ASN A 153 16.91 -34.24 0.10
N PRO A 154 17.93 -33.93 -0.72
CA PRO A 154 19.04 -33.09 -0.31
C PRO A 154 18.55 -31.69 0.07
N ILE A 155 19.21 -31.04 1.02
CA ILE A 155 18.78 -29.70 1.43
C ILE A 155 19.11 -28.72 0.31
N SER A 156 18.06 -28.24 -0.34
CA SER A 156 18.14 -27.16 -1.30
C SER A 156 17.16 -26.09 -0.90
N ILE A 157 17.59 -24.83 -0.96
CA ILE A 157 16.72 -23.67 -0.76
C ILE A 157 16.49 -23.05 -2.15
N PRO A 158 15.32 -23.31 -2.78
CA PRO A 158 14.96 -22.67 -4.04
C PRO A 158 15.03 -21.14 -3.93
N ALA A 159 15.40 -20.46 -5.00
CA ALA A 159 15.40 -18.99 -5.03
C ALA A 159 14.02 -18.40 -4.69
N SER A 160 12.93 -19.11 -5.04
CA SER A 160 11.56 -18.73 -4.72
C SER A 160 11.27 -18.68 -3.21
N SER A 161 12.04 -19.37 -2.37
CA SER A 161 11.87 -19.36 -0.91
C SER A 161 12.09 -17.98 -0.29
N TYR A 162 12.79 -17.10 -1.01
CA TYR A 162 13.04 -15.72 -0.59
C TYR A 162 12.00 -14.74 -1.17
N HIS A 163 11.11 -15.18 -2.06
CA HIS A 163 10.24 -14.29 -2.84
C HIS A 163 9.29 -13.46 -1.98
N PHE A 164 8.89 -13.96 -0.80
CA PHE A 164 8.07 -13.17 0.13
C PHE A 164 8.76 -11.87 0.56
N ILE A 165 10.09 -11.79 0.52
CA ILE A 165 10.86 -10.59 0.85
C ILE A 165 10.55 -9.44 -0.13
N SER A 166 10.47 -9.72 -1.44
CA SER A 166 10.10 -8.70 -2.42
C SER A 166 8.64 -8.28 -2.27
N HIS A 167 7.76 -9.19 -1.84
CA HIS A 167 6.34 -8.89 -1.59
C HIS A 167 6.11 -7.99 -0.38
N ILE A 168 6.82 -8.21 0.73
CA ILE A 168 6.70 -7.35 1.91
C ILE A 168 7.43 -6.02 1.73
N PHE A 169 8.40 -5.93 0.82
CA PHE A 169 9.31 -4.79 0.70
C PHE A 169 8.58 -3.44 0.63
N VAL A 170 7.53 -3.33 -0.18
CA VAL A 170 6.78 -2.07 -0.34
C VAL A 170 6.24 -1.56 1.01
N ASP A 171 5.74 -2.46 1.85
CA ASP A 171 5.23 -2.12 3.17
C ASP A 171 6.37 -1.72 4.14
N THR A 172 7.58 -2.26 3.95
CA THR A 172 8.76 -1.93 4.78
C THR A 172 9.38 -0.56 4.50
N ILE A 173 9.01 0.09 3.38
CA ILE A 173 9.51 1.42 3.04
C ILE A 173 9.07 2.41 4.11
N LEU A 174 10.03 3.19 4.64
CA LEU A 174 9.73 4.24 5.60
C LEU A 174 9.40 5.54 4.87
N VAL A 175 8.43 6.28 5.39
CA VAL A 175 8.01 7.59 4.89
C VAL A 175 7.94 8.62 6.01
N SER A 176 8.03 9.91 5.66
CA SER A 176 7.75 11.00 6.58
C SER A 176 6.28 10.97 7.00
N ARG A 177 6.03 10.65 8.26
CA ARG A 177 4.69 10.58 8.84
C ARG A 177 3.91 11.88 8.65
N TYR A 178 4.59 13.01 8.81
CA TYR A 178 3.96 14.32 8.65
C TYR A 178 3.50 14.55 7.20
N ASP A 179 4.40 14.37 6.23
CA ASP A 179 4.09 14.60 4.82
C ASP A 179 3.07 13.58 4.29
N THR A 180 3.14 12.33 4.74
CA THR A 180 2.16 11.30 4.40
C THR A 180 0.77 11.62 4.95
N ILE A 181 0.64 12.05 6.21
CA ILE A 181 -0.67 12.43 6.76
C ILE A 181 -1.24 13.65 6.04
N ARG A 182 -0.40 14.63 5.66
CA ARG A 182 -0.85 15.77 4.84
C ARG A 182 -1.29 15.36 3.44
N PHE A 183 -0.56 14.46 2.80
CA PHE A 183 -0.93 13.91 1.51
C PHE A 183 -2.27 13.16 1.58
N LEU A 184 -2.47 12.39 2.65
CA LEU A 184 -3.67 11.60 2.91
C LEU A 184 -4.79 12.41 3.61
N ARG A 185 -4.76 13.74 3.60
CA ARG A 185 -5.76 14.59 4.29
C ARG A 185 -7.22 14.32 3.91
N ASN A 186 -7.43 13.81 2.70
CA ASN A 186 -8.76 13.47 2.17
C ASN A 186 -9.12 11.99 2.38
N TYR A 187 -8.26 11.21 3.02
CA TYR A 187 -8.50 9.80 3.35
C TYR A 187 -9.00 9.66 4.80
N PRO A 188 -10.06 8.88 5.04
CA PRO A 188 -10.53 8.60 6.39
C PRO A 188 -9.53 7.72 7.14
N LEU A 189 -9.28 8.05 8.41
CA LEU A 189 -8.51 7.17 9.30
C LEU A 189 -9.40 6.03 9.78
N HIS A 190 -9.13 4.80 9.33
CA HIS A 190 -9.95 3.64 9.64
C HIS A 190 -9.55 2.95 10.94
N LYS A 191 -8.25 2.83 11.22
CA LYS A 191 -7.72 2.13 12.39
C LYS A 191 -6.53 2.91 12.97
N GLU A 192 -6.47 3.03 14.29
CA GLU A 192 -5.26 3.48 14.97
C GLU A 192 -4.24 2.35 15.04
N VAL A 193 -3.01 2.65 14.68
CA VAL A 193 -1.88 1.70 14.69
C VAL A 193 -0.70 2.36 15.40
N LYS A 194 0.33 1.58 15.75
CA LYS A 194 1.52 2.14 16.39
C LYS A 194 2.10 3.29 15.56
N GLY A 195 2.09 4.50 16.12
CA GLY A 195 2.60 5.70 15.45
C GLY A 195 1.57 6.50 14.63
N ILE A 196 0.34 6.05 14.46
CA ILE A 196 -0.77 6.83 13.87
C ILE A 196 -2.00 6.74 14.78
N THR A 197 -2.30 7.86 15.46
CA THR A 197 -3.50 8.02 16.29
C THR A 197 -4.37 9.13 15.74
N ARG A 198 -5.67 9.13 16.06
CA ARG A 198 -6.59 10.20 15.64
C ARG A 198 -6.12 11.57 16.12
N ALA A 199 -5.69 11.66 17.38
CA ALA A 199 -5.17 12.90 17.95
C ALA A 199 -3.95 13.45 17.17
N LEU A 200 -3.04 12.56 16.75
CA LEU A 200 -1.89 12.94 15.94
C LEU A 200 -2.32 13.43 14.56
N VAL A 201 -3.21 12.69 13.89
CA VAL A 201 -3.71 13.05 12.55
C VAL A 201 -4.39 14.41 12.62
N GLU A 202 -5.33 14.61 13.55
CA GLU A 202 -6.00 15.90 13.74
C GLU A 202 -5.04 17.04 14.03
N SER A 203 -4.02 16.81 14.88
CA SER A 203 -3.00 17.82 15.18
C SER A 203 -2.24 18.24 13.94
N ILE A 204 -1.86 17.29 13.08
CA ILE A 204 -1.13 17.58 11.84
C ILE A 204 -2.03 18.32 10.84
N LEU A 205 -3.28 17.88 10.67
CA LEU A 205 -4.23 18.52 9.77
C LEU A 205 -4.58 19.96 10.22
N LYS A 206 -4.76 20.19 11.53
CA LYS A 206 -5.01 21.54 12.11
C LYS A 206 -3.81 22.48 11.96
N SER A 207 -2.59 21.95 11.90
CA SER A 207 -1.37 22.74 11.73
C SER A 207 -1.15 23.22 10.29
N MET A 208 -1.96 22.78 9.33
CA MET A 208 -1.82 23.23 7.95
C MET A 208 -2.28 24.68 7.80
N PRO A 209 -1.57 25.50 7.00
CA PRO A 209 -2.09 26.80 6.59
C PRO A 209 -3.48 26.58 5.95
N PRO A 210 -4.48 27.43 6.24
CA PRO A 210 -5.71 27.42 5.46
C PRO A 210 -5.31 27.53 3.99
N GLU A 211 -5.87 26.65 3.15
CA GLU A 211 -5.64 26.76 1.71
C GLU A 211 -5.94 28.20 1.30
N ASN A 212 -5.00 28.83 0.58
CA ASN A 212 -5.23 30.10 -0.10
C ASN A 212 -6.35 29.87 -1.12
N ILE A 213 -7.59 29.96 -0.66
CA ILE A 213 -8.75 30.27 -1.47
C ILE A 213 -8.44 31.67 -1.99
N SER A 214 -8.08 31.76 -3.26
CA SER A 214 -8.01 33.03 -3.96
C SER A 214 -9.32 33.79 -3.70
N PRO A 215 -9.28 35.04 -3.20
CA PRO A 215 -10.49 35.75 -2.80
C PRO A 215 -11.17 36.34 -4.04
N GLU A 216 -11.70 35.49 -4.91
CA GLU A 216 -12.67 35.86 -5.94
C GLU A 216 -13.74 34.77 -6.03
N SER A 217 -14.49 34.61 -4.94
CA SER A 217 -15.92 34.28 -4.95
C SER A 217 -16.38 34.25 -3.50
N SER A 218 -16.46 35.42 -2.89
CA SER A 218 -17.23 35.61 -1.66
C SER A 218 -18.70 35.57 -2.02
N GLN A 219 -19.29 34.38 -1.98
CA GLN A 219 -20.70 34.14 -1.62
C GLN A 219 -20.85 32.66 -1.28
N VAL A 220 -20.28 32.25 -0.15
CA VAL A 220 -20.61 30.96 0.47
C VAL A 220 -21.96 31.14 1.15
N GLN A 221 -23.03 30.96 0.38
CA GLN A 221 -24.26 30.46 0.98
C GLN A 221 -24.00 28.99 1.33
N THR A 222 -24.33 28.63 2.56
CA THR A 222 -24.34 27.26 3.05
C THR A 222 -25.43 26.50 2.29
N GLU A 223 -25.11 25.97 1.10
CA GLU A 223 -26.03 25.09 0.38
C GLU A 223 -26.07 23.73 1.09
N GLN A 224 -27.11 23.55 1.90
CA GLN A 224 -27.58 22.22 2.27
C GLN A 224 -27.93 21.43 0.99
N PRO A 225 -27.88 20.08 1.03
CA PRO A 225 -28.36 19.27 -0.09
C PRO A 225 -29.86 19.54 -0.31
N ALA A 226 -30.18 20.38 -1.29
CA ALA A 226 -31.55 20.68 -1.68
C ALA A 226 -31.98 19.66 -2.74
N VAL A 227 -32.93 18.80 -2.37
CA VAL A 227 -33.70 17.99 -3.33
C VAL A 227 -34.88 18.86 -3.76
N GLU A 228 -34.87 19.31 -5.00
CA GLU A 228 -35.95 20.11 -5.58
C GLU A 228 -36.61 19.30 -6.72
N GLU A 229 -37.92 19.47 -6.93
CA GLU A 229 -38.57 18.93 -8.13
C GLU A 229 -38.22 19.83 -9.32
N ALA A 230 -37.61 19.27 -10.37
CA ALA A 230 -37.33 20.00 -11.60
C ALA A 230 -38.62 20.34 -12.36
N GLU A 231 -38.58 21.36 -13.22
CA GLU A 231 -39.71 21.77 -14.08
C GLU A 231 -40.26 20.64 -14.96
N ASP A 232 -39.44 19.61 -15.23
CA ASP A 232 -39.80 18.40 -15.99
C ASP A 232 -40.43 17.27 -15.15
N GLY A 233 -40.68 17.49 -13.84
CA GLY A 233 -41.24 16.49 -12.92
C GLY A 233 -40.25 15.42 -12.45
N LYS A 234 -38.96 15.54 -12.78
CA LYS A 234 -37.87 14.68 -12.27
C LYS A 234 -37.27 15.25 -10.99
N LEU A 235 -36.84 14.37 -10.07
CA LEU A 235 -36.12 14.79 -8.87
C LEU A 235 -34.75 15.38 -9.26
N MET A 236 -34.48 16.61 -8.84
CA MET A 236 -33.21 17.30 -9.07
C MET A 236 -32.29 17.12 -7.87
N PHE A 237 -31.07 16.66 -8.12
CA PHE A 237 -30.01 16.54 -7.13
C PHE A 237 -28.89 17.53 -7.44
N ARG A 238 -28.72 18.53 -6.56
CA ARG A 238 -27.52 19.37 -6.52
C ARG A 238 -26.47 18.73 -5.65
N ILE A 239 -25.29 18.50 -6.22
CA ILE A 239 -24.20 17.79 -5.54
C ILE A 239 -23.00 18.74 -5.44
N PRO A 240 -22.66 19.19 -4.22
CA PRO A 240 -21.56 20.10 -4.01
C PRO A 240 -20.24 19.52 -4.53
N SER A 241 -19.48 20.33 -5.25
CA SER A 241 -18.14 19.95 -5.74
C SER A 241 -17.19 19.45 -4.65
N THR A 242 -17.36 19.87 -3.40
CA THR A 242 -16.59 19.40 -2.23
C THR A 242 -16.77 17.92 -1.91
N VAL A 243 -17.84 17.30 -2.40
CA VAL A 243 -18.16 15.88 -2.12
C VAL A 243 -17.40 14.94 -3.04
N TRP A 244 -17.11 15.35 -4.28
CA TRP A 244 -16.58 14.47 -5.32
C TRP A 244 -15.26 14.91 -5.96
N ARG A 245 -14.98 16.23 -6.03
CA ARG A 245 -13.82 16.75 -6.76
C ARG A 245 -12.50 16.35 -6.06
N GLY A 246 -11.62 15.69 -6.80
CA GLY A 246 -10.27 15.29 -6.33
C GLY A 246 -10.25 14.21 -5.24
N LYS A 247 -11.36 13.52 -4.98
CA LYS A 247 -11.45 12.41 -4.01
C LYS A 247 -11.43 11.05 -4.71
N PRO A 248 -10.91 9.99 -4.07
CA PRO A 248 -10.96 8.64 -4.62
C PRO A 248 -12.39 8.08 -4.57
N ASP A 249 -12.70 7.15 -5.49
CA ASP A 249 -14.08 6.66 -5.71
C ASP A 249 -14.77 6.12 -4.46
N HIS A 250 -14.04 5.41 -3.59
CA HIS A 250 -14.61 4.86 -2.36
C HIS A 250 -14.95 5.98 -1.35
N ALA A 251 -14.16 7.06 -1.30
CA ALA A 251 -14.43 8.19 -0.41
C ALA A 251 -15.60 9.04 -0.90
N VAL A 252 -15.79 9.14 -2.22
CA VAL A 252 -16.98 9.76 -2.81
C VAL A 252 -18.21 8.89 -2.53
N TYR A 253 -18.10 7.57 -2.70
CA TYR A 253 -19.18 6.63 -2.37
C TYR A 253 -19.59 6.74 -0.90
N ASP A 254 -18.64 6.60 0.03
CA ASP A 254 -18.90 6.67 1.47
C ASP A 254 -19.42 8.05 1.91
N GLY A 255 -18.94 9.14 1.29
CA GLY A 255 -19.42 10.48 1.58
C GLY A 255 -20.84 10.76 1.06
N MET A 256 -21.33 9.97 0.10
CA MET A 256 -22.63 10.17 -0.52
C MET A 256 -23.68 9.13 -0.11
N LYS A 257 -23.29 7.91 0.28
CA LYS A 257 -24.20 6.77 0.48
C LYS A 257 -25.32 7.01 1.48
N ASP A 258 -25.09 7.87 2.47
CA ASP A 258 -26.07 8.17 3.51
C ASP A 258 -27.05 9.29 3.10
N THR A 259 -26.73 10.05 2.05
CA THR A 259 -27.46 11.26 1.64
C THR A 259 -28.11 11.13 0.25
N TYR A 260 -27.51 10.37 -0.66
CA TYR A 260 -27.92 10.30 -2.07
C TYR A 260 -28.29 8.86 -2.48
N PRO A 261 -29.26 8.70 -3.40
CA PRO A 261 -29.57 7.39 -3.98
C PRO A 261 -28.38 6.78 -4.73
N LEU A 262 -28.26 5.45 -4.71
CA LEU A 262 -27.18 4.74 -5.41
C LEU A 262 -27.04 5.11 -6.91
N PRO A 263 -28.13 5.31 -7.70
CA PRO A 263 -28.01 5.76 -9.08
C PRO A 263 -27.31 7.12 -9.24
N VAL A 264 -27.58 8.06 -8.32
CA VAL A 264 -26.98 9.39 -8.32
C VAL A 264 -25.48 9.30 -8.02
N ILE A 265 -25.11 8.47 -7.04
CA ILE A 265 -23.71 8.21 -6.69
C ILE A 265 -22.97 7.55 -7.86
N ALA A 266 -23.61 6.58 -8.51
CA ALA A 266 -23.06 5.89 -9.67
C ALA A 266 -22.79 6.87 -10.84
N TYR A 267 -23.71 7.80 -11.08
CA TYR A 267 -23.55 8.86 -12.09
C TYR A 267 -22.34 9.75 -11.78
N VAL A 268 -22.21 10.25 -10.54
CA VAL A 268 -21.09 11.11 -10.12
C VAL A 268 -19.74 10.40 -10.26
N LEU A 269 -19.65 9.16 -9.77
CA LEU A 269 -18.43 8.36 -9.83
C LEU A 269 -18.01 8.04 -11.27
N PHE A 270 -18.98 7.80 -12.15
CA PHE A 270 -18.70 7.44 -13.52
C PHE A 270 -18.37 8.65 -14.40
N TYR A 271 -19.14 9.73 -14.31
CA TYR A 271 -19.00 10.87 -15.23
C TYR A 271 -18.11 11.99 -14.71
N TRP A 272 -18.16 12.31 -13.42
CA TRP A 272 -17.44 13.46 -12.87
C TRP A 272 -16.08 13.08 -12.30
N CYS A 273 -15.99 11.96 -11.58
CA CYS A 273 -14.72 11.47 -11.04
C CYS A 273 -13.82 10.82 -12.10
N SER A 274 -14.37 10.46 -13.28
CA SER A 274 -13.58 9.94 -14.40
C SER A 274 -13.08 11.03 -15.35
N ALA A 275 -13.64 12.25 -15.31
CA ALA A 275 -13.24 13.35 -16.20
C ALA A 275 -11.82 13.85 -15.95
N ASP A 276 -11.27 13.61 -14.75
CA ASP A 276 -9.90 13.99 -14.36
C ASP A 276 -8.82 12.97 -14.78
N LYS A 277 -9.17 11.90 -15.50
CA LYS A 277 -8.22 10.88 -15.99
C LYS A 277 -8.18 10.87 -17.53
N PRO A 278 -7.05 11.29 -18.15
CA PRO A 278 -6.97 11.37 -19.60
C PRO A 278 -6.74 9.97 -20.18
N GLU A 279 -7.80 9.26 -20.60
CA GLU A 279 -7.72 8.15 -21.56
C GLU A 279 -9.12 7.68 -22.01
N THR A 280 -9.60 8.24 -23.13
CA THR A 280 -10.87 7.89 -23.79
C THR A 280 -10.70 6.65 -24.69
N GLY A 281 -10.85 5.47 -24.11
CA GLY A 281 -10.97 4.20 -24.83
C GLY A 281 -12.15 3.34 -24.36
N HIS A 282 -12.80 2.62 -25.29
CA HIS A 282 -13.92 1.72 -24.96
C HIS A 282 -13.53 0.62 -23.96
N LYS A 283 -12.29 0.09 -24.03
CA LYS A 283 -11.78 -0.92 -23.09
C LYS A 283 -11.60 -0.34 -21.67
N THR A 284 -11.21 0.93 -21.57
CA THR A 284 -11.02 1.67 -20.31
C THR A 284 -12.35 1.94 -19.62
N GLN A 285 -13.40 2.26 -20.38
CA GLN A 285 -14.77 2.42 -19.85
C GLN A 285 -15.36 1.10 -19.33
N ILE A 286 -15.08 -0.03 -19.99
CA ILE A 286 -15.54 -1.35 -19.54
C ILE A 286 -14.89 -1.71 -18.20
N GLY A 287 -13.56 -1.53 -18.08
CA GLY A 287 -12.83 -1.76 -16.84
C GLY A 287 -13.32 -0.87 -15.69
N ARG A 288 -13.60 0.41 -15.99
CA ARG A 288 -14.13 1.38 -15.02
C ARG A 288 -15.49 0.97 -14.45
N LYS A 289 -16.43 0.52 -15.30
CA LYS A 289 -17.74 0.04 -14.86
C LYS A 289 -17.63 -1.18 -13.95
N THR A 290 -16.72 -2.11 -14.25
CA THR A 290 -16.46 -3.27 -13.39
C THR A 290 -15.84 -2.85 -12.06
N GLN A 291 -14.88 -1.92 -12.05
CA GLN A 291 -14.25 -1.41 -10.82
C GLN A 291 -15.27 -0.70 -9.92
N LEU A 292 -16.06 0.22 -10.48
CA LEU A 292 -17.09 0.93 -9.72
C LEU A 292 -18.20 -0.02 -9.25
N GLY A 293 -18.62 -0.97 -10.08
CA GLY A 293 -19.64 -1.95 -9.71
C GLY A 293 -19.28 -2.76 -8.47
N ARG A 294 -17.98 -2.97 -8.17
CA ARG A 294 -17.53 -3.62 -6.91
C ARG A 294 -17.81 -2.77 -5.66
N LEU A 295 -17.89 -1.45 -5.79
CA LEU A 295 -18.21 -0.56 -4.67
C LEU A 295 -19.70 -0.61 -4.28
N PHE A 296 -20.58 -1.02 -5.19
CA PHE A 296 -22.03 -1.01 -4.99
C PHE A 296 -22.59 -2.34 -4.47
N THR A 297 -21.76 -3.36 -4.22
CA THR A 297 -22.20 -4.68 -3.78
C THR A 297 -21.27 -5.26 -2.72
N GLU A 298 -21.85 -5.77 -1.64
CA GLU A 298 -21.12 -6.58 -0.65
C GLU A 298 -20.93 -8.02 -1.11
N LYS A 299 -21.73 -8.47 -2.11
CA LYS A 299 -21.62 -9.80 -2.69
C LYS A 299 -20.52 -9.83 -3.73
N GLU A 300 -19.55 -10.73 -3.55
CA GLU A 300 -18.57 -11.04 -4.58
C GLU A 300 -19.22 -11.87 -5.70
N TYR A 301 -19.37 -11.28 -6.87
CA TYR A 301 -19.71 -12.01 -8.09
C TYR A 301 -18.47 -12.72 -8.64
N SER A 302 -18.64 -13.98 -9.04
CA SER A 302 -17.59 -14.78 -9.70
C SER A 302 -17.19 -14.23 -11.08
N ASP A 303 -18.07 -13.46 -11.73
CA ASP A 303 -17.84 -12.96 -13.08
C ASP A 303 -17.77 -11.40 -13.15
N PRO A 304 -16.81 -10.83 -13.91
CA PRO A 304 -16.68 -9.38 -14.10
C PRO A 304 -17.88 -8.70 -14.78
N LYS A 305 -18.71 -9.46 -15.50
CA LYS A 305 -19.86 -8.96 -16.27
C LYS A 305 -21.02 -8.58 -15.34
N SER A 306 -21.20 -9.29 -14.24
CA SER A 306 -22.21 -8.98 -13.21
C SER A 306 -22.03 -7.59 -12.60
N TYR A 307 -20.80 -7.21 -12.23
CA TYR A 307 -20.51 -5.85 -11.73
C TYR A 307 -20.80 -4.77 -12.77
N ARG A 308 -20.49 -5.04 -14.04
CA ARG A 308 -20.77 -4.11 -15.14
C ARG A 308 -22.27 -3.95 -15.38
N ASN A 309 -23.03 -5.04 -15.29
CA ASN A 309 -24.48 -5.00 -15.45
C ASN A 309 -25.15 -4.23 -14.31
N LEU A 310 -24.66 -4.39 -13.08
CA LEU A 310 -25.10 -3.57 -11.94
C LEU A 310 -24.86 -2.09 -12.22
N MET A 311 -23.67 -1.73 -12.67
CA MET A 311 -23.33 -0.35 -12.99
C MET A 311 -24.18 0.21 -14.15
N ASN A 312 -24.43 -0.57 -15.20
CA ASN A 312 -25.29 -0.15 -16.30
C ASN A 312 -26.72 0.13 -15.82
N ARG A 313 -27.28 -0.75 -14.99
CA ARG A 313 -28.61 -0.56 -14.41
C ARG A 313 -28.69 0.71 -13.58
N LEU A 314 -27.70 0.95 -12.72
CA LEU A 314 -27.65 2.17 -11.89
C LEU A 314 -27.52 3.44 -12.73
N LEU A 315 -26.80 3.39 -13.86
CA LEU A 315 -26.71 4.52 -14.78
C LEU A 315 -28.01 4.75 -15.56
N GLU A 316 -28.71 3.69 -15.97
CA GLU A 316 -30.04 3.77 -16.59
C GLU A 316 -31.07 4.33 -15.60
N GLU A 317 -31.03 3.92 -14.33
CA GLU A 317 -31.86 4.48 -13.26
C GLU A 317 -31.54 5.96 -12.99
N ALA A 318 -30.29 6.38 -13.21
CA ALA A 318 -29.88 7.77 -13.04
C ALA A 318 -30.50 8.70 -14.09
N ASP A 319 -30.91 8.20 -15.26
CA ASP A 319 -31.58 8.98 -16.30
C ASP A 319 -32.97 9.48 -15.87
N ALA A 320 -33.54 8.91 -14.80
CA ALA A 320 -34.76 9.39 -14.16
C ALA A 320 -34.56 10.65 -13.31
N TYR A 321 -33.31 11.07 -13.08
CA TYR A 321 -32.95 12.20 -12.22
C TYR A 321 -32.28 13.32 -13.00
N THR A 322 -32.43 14.55 -12.51
CA THR A 322 -31.68 15.71 -13.00
C THR A 322 -30.50 15.94 -12.07
N ILE A 323 -29.29 15.56 -12.48
CA ILE A 323 -28.08 15.60 -11.64
C ILE A 323 -27.19 16.74 -12.11
N ILE A 324 -27.02 17.76 -11.27
CA ILE A 324 -26.25 18.97 -11.61
C ILE A 324 -25.15 19.25 -10.57
N GLN A 325 -24.06 19.84 -11.05
CA GLN A 325 -22.94 20.25 -10.20
C GLN A 325 -23.35 21.48 -9.38
N GLY A 326 -23.17 21.40 -8.06
CA GLY A 326 -23.34 22.51 -7.12
C GLY A 326 -22.01 23.16 -6.72
#